data_AF-A0A971A4A7-F1
#
_entry.id   AF-A0A971A4A7-F1
#
_cell.length_a   1.000
_cell.length_b   1.000
_cell.length_c   1.000
_cell.angle_alpha   90.00
_cell.angle_beta   90.00
_cell.angle_gamma   90.00
#
_symmetry.space_group_name_H-M   'P 1'
#
loop_
_entity.id
_entity.type
_entity.pdbx_description
1 polymer ?
#
loop_
_entity_poly.entity_id
_entity_poly.type
_entity_poly.pdbx_seq_one_letter_code
_entity_poly.pdbx_strand_id
1 'polypeptide(L)'
;AGLGKADDDHLPNICGISTMSDFEGLVKLAQHIQPRIQRIGTVFTPAEVNSIAYRDRLEEAATAAGLTLISMPANSATEVLDAANSLVSQRIDAFCQISDNLTGSSSSAILKVSTERKVPYYSFVTQQLHQGGVAACARDYYQAGYEAGEMGIEVLAGKKPADLPFRVVRKTDFLFSRTNAKLLEISLPKNTLELFPTLKIVD
;
A
#
# COMPACT_ATOMS: atom_id res chain seq x y z
N ALA A 1 1.24 14.90 -5.13
CA ALA A 1 2.37 15.56 -5.85
C ALA A 1 2.14 17.05 -6.12
N GLY A 2 1.37 17.79 -5.31
CA GLY A 2 1.20 19.24 -5.47
C GLY A 2 0.43 19.70 -6.71
N LEU A 3 -0.20 18.79 -7.45
CA LEU A 3 -0.94 19.08 -8.68
C LEU A 3 -2.37 19.59 -8.43
N GLY A 4 -2.81 19.57 -7.18
CA GLY A 4 -4.13 20.02 -6.72
C GLY A 4 -4.26 19.91 -5.20
N LYS A 5 -5.28 20.58 -4.66
CA LYS A 5 -5.69 20.52 -3.25
C LYS A 5 -6.77 19.45 -3.02
N ALA A 6 -7.57 19.15 -4.04
CA ALA A 6 -8.59 18.11 -4.04
C ALA A 6 -8.71 17.48 -5.44
N ASP A 7 -9.51 16.43 -5.55
CA ASP A 7 -9.73 15.76 -6.83
C ASP A 7 -10.40 16.67 -7.86
N ASP A 8 -11.18 17.66 -7.43
CA ASP A 8 -11.85 18.69 -8.25
C ASP A 8 -11.23 20.10 -8.12
N ASP A 9 -10.22 20.27 -7.26
CA ASP A 9 -9.43 21.50 -7.11
C ASP A 9 -7.97 21.20 -7.49
N HIS A 10 -7.69 21.25 -8.79
CA HIS A 10 -6.38 20.96 -9.37
C HIS A 10 -5.98 21.97 -10.45
N LEU A 11 -4.72 21.91 -10.89
CA LEU A 11 -4.20 22.80 -11.93
C LEU A 11 -5.01 22.65 -13.23
N PRO A 12 -5.31 23.76 -13.93
CA PRO A 12 -6.33 23.81 -15.00
C PRO A 12 -5.97 23.04 -16.27
N ASN A 13 -4.69 22.71 -16.44
CA ASN A 13 -4.15 21.95 -17.58
C ASN A 13 -3.76 20.51 -17.20
N ILE A 14 -4.21 20.04 -16.03
CA ILE A 14 -3.89 18.70 -15.51
C ILE A 14 -5.21 17.99 -15.20
N CYS A 15 -5.32 16.73 -15.60
CA CYS A 15 -6.33 15.78 -15.17
C CYS A 15 -5.68 14.39 -15.14
N GLY A 16 -6.34 13.37 -14.61
CA GLY A 16 -5.78 12.02 -14.66
C GLY A 16 -6.38 11.03 -13.67
N ILE A 17 -5.73 9.88 -13.60
CA ILE A 17 -6.09 8.80 -12.68
C ILE A 17 -5.16 8.85 -11.48
N SER A 18 -5.73 9.05 -10.31
CA SER A 18 -5.05 8.91 -9.03
C SER A 18 -4.91 7.42 -8.72
N THR A 19 -3.68 7.00 -8.52
CA THR A 19 -3.39 5.69 -7.97
C THR A 19 -3.32 5.79 -6.46
N MET A 20 -4.16 6.52 -5.72
CA MET A 20 -4.07 6.49 -4.25
C MET A 20 -4.28 5.07 -3.71
N SER A 21 -3.44 4.62 -2.76
CA SER A 21 -3.58 3.30 -2.14
C SER A 21 -4.78 3.24 -1.19
N ASP A 22 -5.41 2.06 -1.09
CA ASP A 22 -6.47 1.79 -0.11
C ASP A 22 -5.87 1.38 1.25
N PHE A 23 -5.40 2.39 2.00
CA PHE A 23 -4.75 2.18 3.30
C PHE A 23 -5.68 1.56 4.33
N GLU A 24 -6.95 1.97 4.34
CA GLU A 24 -7.98 1.44 5.23
C GLU A 24 -8.24 -0.04 4.92
N GLY A 25 -8.37 -0.39 3.63
CA GLY A 25 -8.53 -1.78 3.19
C GLY A 25 -7.36 -2.67 3.60
N LEU A 26 -6.11 -2.21 3.46
CA LEU A 26 -4.95 -3.00 3.90
C LEU A 26 -4.92 -3.19 5.41
N VAL A 27 -5.17 -2.12 6.20
CA VAL A 27 -5.20 -2.20 7.67
C VAL A 27 -6.30 -3.16 8.14
N LYS A 28 -7.51 -3.05 7.57
CA LYS A 28 -8.63 -3.96 7.86
C LYS A 28 -8.27 -5.41 7.52
N LEU A 29 -7.64 -5.64 6.37
CA LEU A 29 -7.21 -6.98 5.97
C LEU A 29 -6.17 -7.54 6.95
N ALA A 30 -5.16 -6.75 7.30
CA ALA A 30 -4.11 -7.16 8.23
C ALA A 30 -4.70 -7.49 9.62
N GLN A 31 -5.60 -6.66 10.13
CA GLN A 31 -6.30 -6.91 11.40
C GLN A 31 -7.23 -8.12 11.33
N HIS A 32 -7.88 -8.36 10.19
CA HIS A 32 -8.71 -9.54 10.01
C HIS A 32 -7.86 -10.83 10.04
N ILE A 33 -6.76 -10.85 9.30
CA ILE A 33 -5.84 -12.01 9.22
C ILE A 33 -5.10 -12.22 10.55
N GLN A 34 -4.74 -11.14 11.24
CA GLN A 34 -4.09 -11.15 12.55
C GLN A 34 -4.93 -10.37 13.58
N PRO A 35 -5.96 -10.98 14.19
CA PRO A 35 -6.87 -10.29 15.12
C PRO A 35 -6.21 -9.70 16.37
N ARG A 36 -4.98 -10.11 16.69
CA ARG A 36 -4.19 -9.64 17.83
C ARG A 36 -3.16 -8.57 17.46
N ILE A 37 -3.13 -8.12 16.21
CA ILE A 37 -2.23 -7.06 15.76
C ILE A 37 -2.52 -5.76 16.54
N GLN A 38 -1.49 -5.09 17.01
CA GLN A 38 -1.59 -3.80 17.72
C GLN A 38 -0.62 -2.77 17.14
N ARG A 39 0.55 -3.20 16.68
CA ARG A 39 1.64 -2.33 16.23
C ARG A 39 2.02 -2.69 14.81
N ILE A 40 1.83 -1.78 13.87
CA ILE A 40 2.26 -1.96 12.48
C ILE A 40 3.45 -1.06 12.16
N GLY A 41 4.31 -1.49 11.24
CA GLY A 41 5.51 -0.74 10.86
C GLY A 41 5.53 -0.36 9.39
N THR A 42 6.07 0.81 9.07
CA THR A 42 6.41 1.21 7.70
C THR A 42 7.75 1.95 7.64
N VAL A 43 8.52 1.71 6.60
CA VAL A 43 9.62 2.60 6.20
C VAL A 43 9.04 3.68 5.28
N PHE A 44 9.48 4.94 5.42
CA PHE A 44 9.08 6.04 4.54
C PHE A 44 10.28 6.92 4.19
N THR A 45 10.14 7.70 3.11
CA THR A 45 11.20 8.54 2.54
C THR A 45 10.86 10.02 2.75
N PRO A 46 11.48 10.71 3.71
CA PRO A 46 11.13 12.10 4.04
C PRO A 46 11.31 13.09 2.89
N ALA A 47 12.23 12.82 1.96
CA ALA A 47 12.47 13.66 0.79
C ALA A 47 11.36 13.55 -0.27
N GLU A 48 10.44 12.59 -0.15
CA GLU A 48 9.37 12.33 -1.11
C GLU A 48 8.02 12.76 -0.55
N VAL A 49 7.43 13.82 -1.11
CA VAL A 49 6.14 14.37 -0.67
C VAL A 49 5.01 13.31 -0.71
N ASN A 50 5.03 12.42 -1.70
CA ASN A 50 4.12 11.28 -1.78
C ASN A 50 4.33 10.29 -0.62
N SER A 51 5.57 10.02 -0.23
CA SER A 51 5.87 9.08 0.86
C SER A 51 5.37 9.61 2.21
N ILE A 52 5.56 10.92 2.49
CA ILE A 52 4.98 11.56 3.67
C ILE A 52 3.45 11.44 3.66
N ALA A 53 2.80 11.80 2.54
CA ALA A 53 1.35 11.72 2.44
C ALA A 53 0.83 10.28 2.65
N TYR A 54 1.51 9.28 2.09
CA TYR A 54 1.14 7.88 2.25
C TYR A 54 1.34 7.36 3.69
N ARG A 55 2.44 7.77 4.34
CA ARG A 55 2.65 7.48 5.77
C ARG A 55 1.51 8.07 6.60
N ASP A 56 1.14 9.33 6.37
CA ASP A 56 0.11 10.01 7.15
C ASP A 56 -1.27 9.36 6.96
N ARG A 57 -1.63 8.98 5.72
CA ARG A 57 -2.85 8.24 5.46
C ARG A 57 -2.85 6.84 6.08
N LEU A 58 -1.70 6.18 6.13
CA LEU A 58 -1.57 4.91 6.84
C LEU A 58 -1.71 5.09 8.36
N GLU A 59 -1.15 6.15 8.92
CA GLU A 59 -1.29 6.50 10.35
C GLU A 59 -2.75 6.77 10.71
N GLU A 60 -3.47 7.54 9.88
CA GLU A 60 -4.91 7.80 10.03
C GLU A 60 -5.71 6.49 10.03
N ALA A 61 -5.47 5.61 9.04
CA ALA A 61 -6.13 4.32 8.93
C ALA A 61 -5.82 3.39 10.11
N ALA A 62 -4.56 3.36 10.56
CA ALA A 62 -4.11 2.59 11.71
C ALA A 62 -4.81 3.06 12.99
N THR A 63 -4.80 4.37 13.23
CA THR A 63 -5.42 5.01 14.40
C THR A 63 -6.92 4.75 14.44
N ALA A 64 -7.61 4.89 13.31
CA ALA A 64 -9.05 4.60 13.19
C ALA A 64 -9.39 3.13 13.50
N ALA A 65 -8.46 2.20 13.23
CA ALA A 65 -8.59 0.78 13.56
C ALA A 65 -8.08 0.42 14.97
N GLY A 66 -7.66 1.40 15.77
CA GLY A 66 -7.13 1.18 17.12
C GLY A 66 -5.70 0.61 17.15
N LEU A 67 -4.96 0.72 16.05
CA LEU A 67 -3.57 0.28 15.93
C LEU A 67 -2.61 1.47 16.11
N THR A 68 -1.37 1.17 16.47
CA THR A 68 -0.26 2.14 16.47
C THR A 68 0.61 1.92 15.24
N LEU A 69 0.87 2.97 14.46
CA LEU A 69 1.89 2.92 13.41
C LEU A 69 3.24 3.34 13.98
N ILE A 70 4.28 2.58 13.65
CA ILE A 70 5.68 2.95 13.87
C ILE A 70 6.28 3.22 12.50
N SER A 71 6.67 4.46 12.24
CA SER A 71 7.29 4.85 10.97
C SER A 71 8.78 5.10 11.15
N MET A 72 9.62 4.52 10.28
CA MET A 72 11.06 4.79 10.24
C MET A 72 11.44 5.55 8.96
N PRO A 73 12.16 6.67 9.05
CA PRO A 73 12.65 7.38 7.88
C PRO A 73 13.85 6.65 7.24
N ALA A 74 13.96 6.72 5.91
CA ALA A 74 15.15 6.34 5.16
C ALA A 74 15.35 7.28 3.96
N ASN A 75 16.59 7.64 3.66
CA ASN A 75 16.96 8.54 2.55
C ASN A 75 17.84 7.85 1.50
N SER A 76 18.23 6.60 1.74
CA SER A 76 19.05 5.80 0.85
C SER A 76 18.69 4.32 0.94
N ALA A 77 19.07 3.52 -0.06
CA ALA A 77 18.76 2.09 -0.08
C ALA A 77 19.40 1.33 1.09
N THR A 78 20.56 1.78 1.57
CA THR A 78 21.21 1.23 2.76
C THR A 78 20.41 1.53 4.02
N GLU A 79 19.93 2.78 4.18
CA GLU A 79 19.08 3.17 5.31
C GLU A 79 17.75 2.40 5.34
N VAL A 80 17.20 1.97 4.20
CA VAL A 80 15.97 1.16 4.17
C VAL A 80 16.15 -0.15 4.95
N LEU A 81 17.30 -0.81 4.81
CA LEU A 81 17.58 -2.05 5.54
C LEU A 81 17.69 -1.79 7.05
N ASP A 82 18.37 -0.72 7.45
CA ASP A 82 18.56 -0.35 8.86
C ASP A 82 17.23 0.09 9.51
N ALA A 83 16.40 0.83 8.76
CA ALA A 83 15.06 1.24 9.16
C ALA A 83 14.16 0.01 9.37
N ALA A 84 14.18 -0.96 8.44
CA ALA A 84 13.43 -2.20 8.59
C ALA A 84 13.86 -3.02 9.82
N ASN A 85 15.17 -3.14 10.07
CA ASN A 85 15.67 -3.79 11.29
C ASN A 85 15.23 -3.03 12.55
N SER A 86 15.29 -1.70 12.54
CA SER A 86 14.85 -0.86 13.66
C SER A 86 13.37 -1.04 13.99
N LEU A 87 12.51 -1.20 12.97
CA LEU A 87 11.10 -1.51 13.16
C LEU A 87 10.90 -2.84 13.90
N VAL A 88 11.60 -3.90 13.47
CA VAL A 88 11.55 -5.19 14.18
C VAL A 88 12.06 -5.06 15.62
N SER A 89 13.15 -4.32 15.85
CA SER A 89 13.65 -4.05 17.21
C SER A 89 12.64 -3.30 18.09
N GLN A 90 11.78 -2.47 17.48
CA GLN A 90 10.67 -1.79 18.15
C GLN A 90 9.41 -2.66 18.33
N ARG A 91 9.51 -3.96 18.01
CA ARG A 91 8.47 -4.98 18.22
C ARG A 91 7.15 -4.63 17.54
N ILE A 92 7.22 -4.36 16.24
CA ILE A 92 6.01 -4.38 15.39
C ILE A 92 5.49 -5.81 15.25
N ASP A 93 4.17 -5.94 15.10
CA ASP A 93 3.48 -7.20 14.86
C ASP A 93 3.41 -7.55 13.37
N ALA A 94 3.49 -6.53 12.49
CA ALA A 94 3.59 -6.70 11.05
C ALA A 94 4.17 -5.44 10.38
N PHE A 95 4.78 -5.62 9.22
CA PHE A 95 5.00 -4.54 8.27
C PHE A 95 3.70 -4.29 7.50
N CYS A 96 3.25 -3.04 7.47
CA CYS A 96 2.25 -2.55 6.52
C CYS A 96 2.96 -1.49 5.67
N GLN A 97 3.65 -1.95 4.63
CA GLN A 97 4.66 -1.13 3.95
C GLN A 97 4.03 -0.28 2.87
N ILE A 98 4.12 1.05 3.02
CA ILE A 98 3.78 2.00 1.95
C ILE A 98 4.72 1.87 0.76
N SER A 99 4.32 2.42 -0.39
CA SER A 99 5.09 2.32 -1.65
C SER A 99 5.46 3.71 -2.15
N ASP A 100 6.73 4.05 -2.06
CA ASP A 100 7.36 5.24 -2.65
C ASP A 100 8.54 4.82 -3.56
N ASN A 101 9.25 5.77 -4.18
CA ASN A 101 10.26 5.41 -5.18
C ASN A 101 11.44 4.66 -4.54
N LEU A 102 11.93 5.14 -3.39
CA LEU A 102 13.04 4.50 -2.68
C LEU A 102 12.62 3.15 -2.07
N THR A 103 11.51 3.09 -1.33
CA THR A 103 11.06 1.84 -0.69
C THR A 103 10.59 0.81 -1.71
N GLY A 104 10.03 1.25 -2.84
CA GLY A 104 9.66 0.38 -3.96
C GLY A 104 10.86 -0.28 -4.62
N SER A 105 11.91 0.50 -4.93
CA SER A 105 13.15 -0.03 -5.51
C SER A 105 13.99 -0.86 -4.52
N SER A 106 13.81 -0.63 -3.22
CA SER A 106 14.53 -1.32 -2.14
C SER A 106 13.65 -2.32 -1.37
N SER A 107 12.52 -2.75 -1.93
CA SER A 107 11.54 -3.59 -1.20
C SER A 107 12.11 -4.93 -0.75
N SER A 108 13.04 -5.49 -1.51
CA SER A 108 13.73 -6.74 -1.20
C SER A 108 14.49 -6.67 0.13
N ALA A 109 15.02 -5.51 0.51
CA ALA A 109 15.70 -5.33 1.79
C ALA A 109 14.73 -5.45 2.97
N ILE A 110 13.54 -4.84 2.86
CA ILE A 110 12.50 -4.89 3.91
C ILE A 110 11.94 -6.30 4.02
N LEU A 111 11.63 -6.95 2.89
CA LEU A 111 11.10 -8.31 2.83
C LEU A 111 12.09 -9.35 3.34
N LYS A 112 13.40 -9.15 3.11
CA LYS A 112 14.45 -9.97 3.71
C LYS A 112 14.38 -9.92 5.24
N VAL A 113 14.32 -8.72 5.82
CA VAL A 113 14.20 -8.54 7.28
C VAL A 113 12.90 -9.17 7.80
N SER A 114 11.77 -8.91 7.14
CA SER A 114 10.48 -9.54 7.47
C SER A 114 10.58 -11.06 7.53
N THR A 115 11.18 -11.68 6.51
CA THR A 115 11.32 -13.14 6.41
C THR A 115 12.26 -13.69 7.48
N GLU A 116 13.47 -13.12 7.62
CA GLU A 116 14.48 -13.57 8.59
C GLU A 116 14.00 -13.43 10.04
N ARG A 117 13.19 -12.39 10.32
CA ARG A 117 12.66 -12.10 11.65
C ARG A 117 11.27 -12.68 11.89
N LYS A 118 10.69 -13.35 10.90
CA LYS A 118 9.33 -13.91 10.94
C LYS A 118 8.27 -12.87 11.31
N VAL A 119 8.42 -11.64 10.83
CA VAL A 119 7.43 -10.57 10.99
C VAL A 119 6.62 -10.48 9.69
N PRO A 120 5.29 -10.69 9.71
CA PRO A 120 4.43 -10.64 8.54
C PRO A 120 4.55 -9.34 7.74
N TYR A 121 4.43 -9.42 6.42
CA TYR A 121 4.53 -8.27 5.53
C TYR A 121 3.27 -8.12 4.67
N TYR A 122 2.60 -6.99 4.83
CA TYR A 122 1.41 -6.55 4.10
C TYR A 122 1.79 -5.42 3.14
N SER A 123 1.35 -5.54 1.89
CA SER A 123 1.83 -4.72 0.77
C SER A 123 0.72 -3.98 0.02
N PHE A 124 1.08 -2.92 -0.71
CA PHE A 124 0.25 -2.32 -1.76
C PHE A 124 0.66 -2.70 -3.19
N VAL A 125 1.56 -3.68 -3.32
CA VAL A 125 2.20 -4.09 -4.59
C VAL A 125 2.15 -5.61 -4.73
N THR A 126 1.41 -6.10 -5.72
CA THR A 126 1.23 -7.53 -5.99
C THR A 126 2.53 -8.32 -6.08
N GLN A 127 3.56 -7.78 -6.75
CA GLN A 127 4.84 -8.45 -6.95
C GLN A 127 5.55 -8.81 -5.64
N GLN A 128 5.31 -8.07 -4.55
CA GLN A 128 5.93 -8.31 -3.25
C GLN A 128 5.42 -9.59 -2.58
N LEU A 129 4.30 -10.16 -3.03
CA LEU A 129 3.88 -11.51 -2.60
C LEU A 129 4.84 -12.58 -3.09
N HIS A 130 5.43 -12.45 -4.29
CA HIS A 130 6.45 -13.39 -4.77
C HIS A 130 7.78 -13.27 -4.01
N GLN A 131 7.92 -12.24 -3.17
CA GLN A 131 9.13 -11.96 -2.39
C GLN A 131 8.97 -12.28 -0.90
N GLY A 132 7.84 -12.86 -0.47
CA GLY A 132 7.58 -13.24 0.92
C GLY A 132 6.42 -12.50 1.60
N GLY A 133 5.75 -11.57 0.91
CA GLY A 133 4.58 -10.88 1.45
C GLY A 133 3.40 -11.83 1.72
N VAL A 134 2.67 -11.60 2.81
CA VAL A 134 1.53 -12.43 3.24
C VAL A 134 0.27 -12.05 2.47
N ALA A 135 -0.01 -10.76 2.35
CA ALA A 135 -1.17 -10.27 1.62
C ALA A 135 -0.89 -8.90 1.01
N ALA A 136 -1.64 -8.56 -0.03
CA ALA A 136 -1.55 -7.28 -0.71
C ALA A 136 -2.93 -6.67 -0.96
N CYS A 137 -3.02 -5.36 -0.82
CA CYS A 137 -4.14 -4.53 -1.28
C CYS A 137 -3.60 -3.66 -2.42
N ALA A 138 -3.66 -4.19 -3.65
CA ALA A 138 -2.93 -3.64 -4.77
C ALA A 138 -3.88 -3.01 -5.80
N ARG A 139 -3.51 -1.83 -6.27
CA ARG A 139 -4.18 -1.15 -7.39
C ARG A 139 -3.91 -1.91 -8.68
N ASP A 140 -4.91 -2.03 -9.55
CA ASP A 140 -4.72 -2.58 -10.89
C ASP A 140 -4.19 -1.49 -11.83
N TYR A 141 -2.88 -1.53 -12.13
CA TYR A 141 -2.24 -0.55 -13.02
C TYR A 141 -2.68 -0.67 -14.48
N TYR A 142 -3.12 -1.85 -14.92
CA TYR A 142 -3.70 -1.99 -16.26
C TYR A 142 -5.03 -1.24 -16.32
N GLN A 143 -5.88 -1.42 -15.30
CA GLN A 143 -7.12 -0.66 -15.16
C GLN A 143 -6.87 0.85 -15.08
N ALA A 144 -5.87 1.28 -14.31
CA ALA A 144 -5.50 2.69 -14.24
C ALA A 144 -5.09 3.26 -15.61
N GLY A 145 -4.32 2.50 -16.40
CA GLY A 145 -3.94 2.87 -17.76
C GLY A 145 -5.14 2.92 -18.72
N TYR A 146 -6.06 1.96 -18.61
CA TYR A 146 -7.30 1.95 -19.38
C TYR A 146 -8.16 3.19 -19.09
N GLU A 147 -8.41 3.49 -17.82
CA GLU A 147 -9.19 4.66 -17.38
C GLU A 147 -8.52 5.99 -17.77
N ALA A 148 -7.18 6.05 -17.73
CA ALA A 148 -6.44 7.21 -18.22
C ALA A 148 -6.61 7.38 -19.74
N GLY A 149 -6.65 6.30 -20.50
CA GLY A 149 -6.96 6.30 -21.92
C GLY A 149 -8.36 6.84 -22.22
N GLU A 150 -9.38 6.39 -21.46
CA GLU A 150 -10.75 6.91 -21.57
C GLU A 150 -10.80 8.42 -21.30
N MET A 151 -10.14 8.88 -20.24
CA MET A 151 -10.06 10.32 -19.93
C MET A 151 -9.32 11.10 -21.03
N GLY A 152 -8.27 10.52 -21.62
CA GLY A 152 -7.57 11.10 -22.77
C GLY A 152 -8.50 11.28 -23.99
N ILE A 153 -9.39 10.32 -24.25
CA ILE A 153 -10.42 10.44 -25.29
C ILE A 153 -11.38 11.61 -24.99
N GLU A 154 -11.77 11.80 -23.72
CA GLU A 154 -12.61 12.93 -23.31
C GLU A 154 -11.95 14.29 -23.62
N VAL A 155 -10.64 14.40 -23.36
CA VAL A 155 -9.86 15.61 -23.68
C VAL A 155 -9.74 15.81 -25.19
N LEU A 156 -9.45 14.75 -25.95
CA LEU A 156 -9.37 14.80 -27.41
C LEU A 156 -10.72 15.16 -28.06
N ALA A 157 -11.83 14.83 -27.40
CA ALA A 157 -13.18 15.22 -27.80
C ALA A 157 -13.54 16.68 -27.41
N GLY A 158 -12.62 17.42 -26.81
CA GLY A 158 -12.74 18.86 -26.54
C GLY A 158 -13.11 19.23 -25.10
N LYS A 159 -13.20 18.28 -24.17
CA LYS A 159 -13.33 18.62 -22.73
C LYS A 159 -12.04 19.26 -22.23
N LYS A 160 -12.17 20.27 -21.37
CA LYS A 160 -11.00 20.91 -20.73
C LYS A 160 -10.54 20.03 -19.57
N PRO A 161 -9.22 19.86 -19.35
CA PRO A 161 -8.71 19.16 -18.19
C PRO A 161 -9.25 19.72 -16.86
N ALA A 162 -9.43 21.04 -16.75
CA ALA A 162 -10.03 21.70 -15.58
C ALA A 162 -11.45 21.21 -15.22
N ASP A 163 -12.20 20.66 -16.18
CA ASP A 163 -13.55 20.13 -15.96
C ASP A 163 -13.55 18.63 -15.67
N LEU A 164 -12.36 18.01 -15.60
CA LEU A 164 -12.15 16.58 -15.42
C LEU A 164 -11.43 16.32 -14.08
N PRO A 165 -12.18 16.07 -12.99
CA PRO A 165 -11.60 15.73 -11.71
C PRO A 165 -10.65 14.54 -11.81
N PHE A 166 -9.65 14.49 -10.92
CA PHE A 166 -8.88 13.28 -10.69
C PHE A 166 -9.83 12.15 -10.29
N ARG A 167 -9.61 10.97 -10.86
CA ARG A 167 -10.39 9.76 -10.54
C ARG A 167 -9.48 8.76 -9.86
N VAL A 168 -9.86 8.25 -8.69
CA VAL A 168 -9.16 7.11 -8.10
C VAL A 168 -9.43 5.87 -8.94
N VAL A 169 -8.39 5.09 -9.23
CA VAL A 169 -8.53 3.83 -9.97
C VAL A 169 -9.60 2.95 -9.33
N ARG A 170 -10.56 2.48 -10.14
CA ARG A 170 -11.76 1.82 -9.61
C ARG A 170 -11.50 0.42 -9.07
N LYS A 171 -10.43 -0.22 -9.52
CA LYS A 171 -10.12 -1.61 -9.21
C LYS A 171 -8.92 -1.74 -8.28
N THR A 172 -9.21 -2.25 -7.09
CA THR A 172 -8.23 -2.71 -6.10
C THR A 172 -8.41 -4.21 -5.91
N ASP A 173 -7.33 -4.95 -6.06
CA ASP A 173 -7.28 -6.39 -5.81
C ASP A 173 -6.77 -6.65 -4.39
N PHE A 174 -7.53 -7.43 -3.63
CA PHE A 174 -7.06 -8.04 -2.38
C PHE A 174 -6.45 -9.40 -2.71
N LEU A 175 -5.25 -9.66 -2.24
CA LEU A 175 -4.49 -10.85 -2.58
C LEU A 175 -3.92 -11.47 -1.30
N PHE A 176 -3.93 -12.79 -1.21
CA PHE A 176 -3.38 -13.54 -0.07
C PHE A 176 -2.47 -14.66 -0.54
N SER A 177 -1.24 -14.72 -0.05
CA SER A 177 -0.32 -15.82 -0.32
C SER A 177 -0.45 -16.90 0.75
N ARG A 178 -1.04 -18.04 0.39
CA ARG A 178 -1.16 -19.18 1.30
C ARG A 178 0.22 -19.75 1.64
N THR A 179 1.11 -19.82 0.65
CA THR A 179 2.47 -20.31 0.80
C THR A 179 3.25 -19.49 1.83
N ASN A 180 3.24 -18.16 1.71
CA ASN A 180 3.98 -17.30 2.64
C ASN A 180 3.34 -17.25 4.03
N ALA A 181 2.01 -17.18 4.10
CA ALA A 181 1.29 -17.20 5.37
C ALA A 181 1.61 -18.47 6.18
N LYS A 182 1.70 -19.63 5.52
CA LYS A 182 2.02 -20.90 6.18
C LYS A 182 3.41 -20.90 6.81
N LEU A 183 4.41 -20.24 6.21
CA LEU A 183 5.76 -20.11 6.78
C LEU A 183 5.79 -19.31 8.08
N LEU A 184 4.77 -18.48 8.30
CA LEU A 184 4.58 -17.63 9.47
C LEU A 184 3.49 -18.15 10.41
N GLU A 185 2.99 -19.37 10.17
CA GLU A 185 1.90 -19.99 10.94
C GLU A 185 0.61 -19.14 10.95
N ILE A 186 0.41 -18.34 9.89
CA ILE A 186 -0.79 -17.54 9.68
C ILE A 186 -1.79 -18.34 8.86
N SER A 187 -3.04 -18.31 9.31
CA SER A 187 -4.17 -18.92 8.60
C SER A 187 -5.15 -17.83 8.18
N LEU A 188 -5.79 -18.03 7.04
CA LEU A 188 -6.85 -17.16 6.57
C LEU A 188 -8.14 -17.45 7.37
N PRO A 189 -8.73 -16.47 8.09
CA PRO A 189 -10.00 -16.68 8.78
C PRO A 189 -11.11 -17.12 7.82
N LYS A 190 -12.02 -17.99 8.28
CA LYS A 190 -13.04 -18.61 7.41
C LYS A 190 -13.99 -17.60 6.75
N ASN A 191 -14.32 -16.52 7.44
CA ASN A 191 -15.21 -15.46 6.95
C ASN A 191 -14.48 -14.39 6.12
N THR A 192 -13.21 -14.60 5.74
CA THR A 192 -12.45 -13.60 4.97
C THR A 192 -13.14 -13.26 3.65
N LEU A 193 -13.65 -14.26 2.92
CA LEU A 193 -14.31 -14.01 1.62
C LEU A 193 -15.68 -13.34 1.74
N GLU A 194 -16.29 -13.32 2.93
CA GLU A 194 -17.51 -12.55 3.18
C GLU A 194 -17.18 -11.07 3.35
N LEU A 195 -16.07 -10.76 4.03
CA LEU A 195 -15.61 -9.38 4.29
C LEU A 195 -14.79 -8.80 3.12
N PHE A 196 -14.07 -9.64 2.41
CA PHE A 196 -13.23 -9.30 1.25
C PHE A 196 -13.63 -10.19 0.06
N PRO A 197 -14.80 -9.97 -0.55
CA PRO A 197 -15.32 -10.83 -1.62
C PRO A 197 -14.47 -10.83 -2.89
N THR A 198 -13.64 -9.80 -3.08
CA THR A 198 -12.69 -9.73 -4.21
C THR A 198 -11.33 -10.33 -3.90
N LEU A 199 -11.13 -10.90 -2.69
CA LEU A 199 -9.85 -11.47 -2.30
C LEU A 199 -9.53 -12.72 -3.12
N LYS A 200 -8.34 -12.73 -3.72
CA LYS A 200 -7.80 -13.87 -4.47
C LYS A 200 -6.68 -14.51 -3.68
N ILE A 201 -6.70 -15.84 -3.61
CA ILE A 201 -5.59 -16.61 -3.08
C ILE A 201 -4.59 -16.83 -4.22
N VAL A 202 -3.33 -16.47 -3.98
CA VAL A 202 -2.23 -16.64 -4.93
C VAL A 202 -1.24 -17.64 -4.34
N ASP A 203 -0.92 -18.68 -5.11
CA ASP A 203 0.01 -19.75 -4.74
C ASP A 203 1.29 -19.65 -5.56
#